data_AF-X1FPE6-F1
#
_entry.id   AF-X1FPE6-F1
#
_cell.length_a   1.000
_cell.length_b   1.000
_cell.length_c   1.000
_cell.angle_alpha   90.00
_cell.angle_beta   90.00
_cell.angle_gamma   90.00
#
_symmetry.space_group_name_H-M   'P 1'
#
loop_
_entity.id
_entity.type
_entity.pdbx_description
1 polymer ?
#
loop_
_entity_poly.entity_id
_entity_poly.type
_entity_poly.pdbx_seq_one_letter_code
_entity_poly.pdbx_strand_id
1 'polypeptide(L)'
;TEGTPSAMTYLVYSGVFDKFPNLKVITHHCGASVPYFSSRIANQYDMAKVREGTAGDFAKPVVDYYKMFYADTALQGNTSALMCGYDFFGADHMLLGSRVLPRVV
;
A
#
# COMPACT_ATOMS: atom_id res chain seq x y z
N THR A 1 -2.24 -9.89 -9.44
CA THR A 1 -2.10 -9.08 -8.21
C THR A 1 -1.79 -7.61 -8.51
N GLU A 2 -1.58 -7.24 -9.78
CA GLU A 2 -1.28 -5.85 -10.20
C GLU A 2 -2.41 -4.84 -9.94
N GLY A 3 -3.66 -5.30 -9.81
CA GLY A 3 -4.79 -4.43 -9.46
C GLY A 3 -4.67 -3.78 -8.08
N THR A 4 -4.06 -4.47 -7.09
CA THR A 4 -3.94 -3.92 -5.72
C THR A 4 -3.00 -2.69 -5.69
N PRO A 5 -1.76 -2.74 -6.21
CA PRO A 5 -0.88 -1.57 -6.27
C PRO A 5 -1.47 -0.39 -7.04
N SER A 6 -2.14 -0.65 -8.17
CA SER A 6 -2.81 0.40 -8.95
C SER A 6 -3.93 1.06 -8.14
N ALA A 7 -4.82 0.27 -7.52
CA ALA A 7 -5.89 0.80 -6.69
C ALA A 7 -5.38 1.60 -5.49
N MET A 8 -4.33 1.12 -4.83
CA MET A 8 -3.66 1.86 -3.74
C MET A 8 -3.15 3.21 -4.24
N THR A 9 -2.46 3.22 -5.38
CA THR A 9 -1.95 4.45 -6.01
C THR A 9 -3.08 5.41 -6.37
N TYR A 10 -4.17 4.94 -6.99
CA TYR A 10 -5.32 5.79 -7.29
C TYR A 10 -5.91 6.44 -6.03
N LEU A 11 -6.04 5.69 -4.93
CA LEU A 11 -6.53 6.24 -3.67
C LEU A 11 -5.58 7.30 -3.11
N VAL A 12 -4.27 7.01 -3.07
CA VAL A 12 -3.26 7.98 -2.60
C VAL A 12 -3.32 9.28 -3.42
N TYR A 13 -3.24 9.18 -4.74
CA TYR A 13 -3.21 10.35 -5.63
C TYR A 13 -4.56 11.07 -5.76
N SER A 14 -5.67 10.45 -5.38
CA SER A 14 -6.97 11.12 -5.30
C SER A 14 -7.10 12.08 -4.11
N GLY A 15 -6.15 12.06 -3.16
CA GLY A 15 -6.20 12.86 -1.93
C GLY A 15 -7.26 12.37 -0.92
N VAL A 16 -7.81 11.16 -1.10
CA VAL A 16 -8.88 10.62 -0.24
C VAL A 16 -8.46 10.54 1.23
N PHE A 17 -7.19 10.25 1.50
CA PHE A 17 -6.65 10.13 2.85
C PHE A 17 -6.42 11.47 3.53
N ASP A 18 -6.23 12.55 2.78
CA ASP A 18 -6.24 13.91 3.33
C ASP A 18 -7.68 14.35 3.65
N LYS A 19 -8.62 14.02 2.76
CA LYS A 19 -10.05 14.33 2.96
C LYS A 19 -10.68 13.53 4.11
N PHE A 20 -10.26 12.27 4.30
CA PHE A 20 -10.78 11.36 5.30
C PHE A 20 -9.63 10.68 6.06
N PRO A 21 -8.98 11.37 7.00
CA PRO A 21 -7.78 10.86 7.68
C PRO A 21 -8.01 9.60 8.53
N ASN A 22 -9.26 9.36 8.93
CA ASN A 22 -9.66 8.17 9.70
C ASN A 22 -10.15 7.01 8.83
N LEU A 23 -10.11 7.15 7.49
CA LEU A 23 -10.52 6.09 6.57
C LEU A 23 -9.58 4.90 6.69
N LYS A 24 -10.15 3.70 6.90
CA LYS A 24 -9.40 2.44 6.95
C LYS A 24 -9.66 1.64 5.70
N VAL A 25 -8.60 1.35 4.94
CA VAL A 25 -8.67 0.53 3.73
C VAL A 25 -7.76 -0.68 3.93
N ILE A 26 -8.31 -1.88 3.73
CA ILE A 26 -7.58 -3.14 3.83
C ILE A 26 -7.17 -3.58 2.42
N THR A 27 -5.89 -3.93 2.26
CA THR A 27 -5.30 -4.35 1.01
C THR A 27 -5.06 -5.85 1.00
N HIS A 28 -5.20 -6.43 -0.18
CA HIS A 28 -5.02 -7.86 -0.39
C HIS A 28 -3.53 -8.20 -0.57
N HIS A 29 -3.04 -9.33 -0.03
CA HIS A 29 -1.67 -9.85 -0.18
C HIS A 29 -0.57 -8.94 0.39
N CYS A 30 -0.71 -8.48 1.62
CA CYS A 30 0.26 -7.55 2.22
C CYS A 30 0.54 -6.34 1.31
N GLY A 31 -0.47 -5.74 0.67
CA GLY A 31 -0.25 -4.62 -0.25
C GLY A 31 0.44 -4.99 -1.58
N ALA A 32 0.49 -6.28 -1.91
CA ALA A 32 1.10 -6.82 -3.13
C ALA A 32 2.55 -6.35 -3.32
N SER A 33 2.86 -5.61 -4.39
CA SER A 33 4.23 -5.17 -4.68
C SER A 33 4.59 -3.82 -4.05
N VAL A 34 3.65 -3.14 -3.38
CA VAL A 34 3.90 -1.82 -2.78
C VAL A 34 5.00 -1.85 -1.71
N PRO A 35 5.01 -2.78 -0.73
CA PRO A 35 6.09 -2.83 0.26
C PRO A 35 7.46 -2.98 -0.38
N TYR A 36 7.54 -3.88 -1.37
CA TYR A 36 8.78 -4.18 -2.09
C TYR A 36 9.31 -2.96 -2.87
N PHE A 37 8.43 -2.17 -3.48
CA PHE A 37 8.82 -0.99 -4.25
C PHE A 37 8.74 0.33 -3.48
N SER A 38 8.54 0.30 -2.16
CA SER A 38 8.32 1.50 -1.33
C SER A 38 9.40 2.59 -1.51
N SER A 39 10.68 2.22 -1.43
CA SER A 39 11.79 3.16 -1.66
C SER A 39 11.84 3.71 -3.08
N ARG A 40 11.41 2.92 -4.07
CA ARG A 40 11.29 3.36 -5.47
C ARG A 40 10.15 4.34 -5.63
N ILE A 41 8.99 4.08 -5.02
CA ILE A 41 7.82 4.97 -5.03
C ILE A 41 8.20 6.35 -4.46
N ALA A 42 8.86 6.37 -3.29
CA ALA A 42 9.33 7.61 -2.67
C ALA A 42 10.27 8.40 -3.60
N ASN A 43 11.31 7.74 -4.13
CA ASN A 43 12.26 8.38 -5.05
C ASN A 43 11.61 8.90 -6.33
N GLN A 44 10.70 8.13 -6.94
CA GLN A 44 10.03 8.53 -8.18
C GLN A 44 9.19 9.80 -7.95
N TYR A 45 8.50 9.89 -6.82
CA TYR A 45 7.76 11.09 -6.45
C TYR A 45 8.68 12.30 -6.26
N ASP A 46 9.78 12.16 -5.51
CA ASP A 46 10.72 13.25 -5.28
C ASP A 46 11.35 13.74 -6.59
N MET A 47 11.71 12.81 -7.48
CA MET A 47 12.23 13.15 -8.81
C MET A 47 11.19 13.88 -9.67
N ALA A 48 9.92 13.45 -9.67
CA ALA A 48 8.85 14.13 -10.39
C ALA A 48 8.64 15.56 -9.85
N LYS A 49 8.69 15.73 -8.52
CA LYS A 49 8.56 17.05 -7.89
C LYS A 49 9.66 18.01 -8.30
N VAL A 50 10.91 17.54 -8.31
CA VAL A 50 12.09 18.36 -8.65
C VAL A 50 12.18 18.65 -10.16
N ARG A 51 11.94 17.65 -11.01
CA ARG A 51 12.19 17.75 -12.45
C ARG A 51 11.04 18.36 -13.23
N GLU A 52 9.82 18.06 -12.83
CA GLU A 52 8.64 18.34 -13.64
C GLU A 52 7.75 19.42 -13.00
N GLY A 53 7.88 19.65 -11.69
CA GLY A 53 6.99 20.58 -10.97
C GLY A 53 5.52 20.14 -10.96
N THR A 54 5.24 18.91 -11.37
CA THR A 54 3.90 18.35 -11.61
C THR A 54 3.46 17.36 -10.52
N ALA A 55 4.34 17.04 -9.58
CA ALA A 55 4.00 16.22 -8.44
C ALA A 55 3.06 17.04 -7.53
N GLY A 56 1.79 16.64 -7.43
CA GLY A 56 0.78 17.36 -6.65
C GLY A 56 1.19 17.62 -5.20
N ASP A 57 0.53 18.58 -4.54
CA ASP A 57 0.87 18.95 -3.17
C ASP A 57 0.30 17.96 -2.16
N PHE A 58 1.12 16.98 -1.77
CA PHE A 58 0.82 16.06 -0.68
C PHE A 58 1.20 16.68 0.67
N ALA A 59 0.33 16.51 1.69
CA ALA A 59 0.53 17.04 3.04
C ALA A 59 1.63 16.31 3.84
N LYS A 60 2.00 15.10 3.42
CA LYS A 60 3.07 14.26 3.99
C LYS A 60 3.83 13.56 2.86
N PRO A 61 5.00 12.93 3.12
CA PRO A 61 5.69 12.11 2.13
C PRO A 61 4.74 11.08 1.48
N VAL A 62 4.80 10.92 0.15
CA VAL A 62 3.85 10.05 -0.58
C VAL A 62 3.85 8.62 -0.04
N VAL A 63 5.02 8.09 0.33
CA VAL A 63 5.15 6.75 0.91
C VAL A 63 4.39 6.58 2.23
N ASP A 64 4.19 7.66 3.00
CA ASP A 64 3.48 7.60 4.27
C ASP A 64 1.98 7.41 4.08
N TYR A 65 1.41 7.85 2.96
CA TYR A 65 0.03 7.49 2.61
C TYR A 65 -0.11 6.00 2.31
N TYR A 66 0.88 5.38 1.67
CA TYR A 66 0.86 3.93 1.45
C TYR A 66 0.93 3.15 2.77
N LYS A 67 1.55 3.71 3.82
CA LYS A 67 1.57 3.11 5.17
C LYS A 67 0.25 3.27 5.94
N MET A 68 -0.67 4.14 5.50
CA MET A 68 -1.99 4.29 6.12
C MET A 68 -2.93 3.11 5.82
N PHE A 69 -2.61 2.30 4.81
CA PHE A 69 -3.37 1.10 4.53
C PHE A 69 -3.15 0.03 5.60
N TYR A 70 -4.14 -0.84 5.72
CA TYR A 70 -4.01 -2.11 6.42
C TYR A 70 -3.73 -3.22 5.40
N ALA A 71 -3.04 -4.27 5.80
CA ALA A 71 -2.60 -5.33 4.90
C ALA A 71 -2.98 -6.72 5.43
N ASP A 72 -3.68 -7.51 4.62
CA ASP A 72 -3.96 -8.90 4.97
C ASP A 72 -2.71 -9.79 4.83
N THR A 73 -2.67 -10.93 5.51
CA THR A 73 -1.59 -11.92 5.41
C THR A 73 -1.89 -13.07 4.45
N ALA A 74 -2.79 -12.91 3.47
CA ALA A 74 -3.25 -13.98 2.58
C ALA A 74 -2.21 -14.35 1.51
N LEU A 75 -0.97 -14.62 1.92
CA LEU A 75 0.22 -14.82 1.09
C LEU A 75 0.51 -16.30 0.76
N GLN A 76 -0.43 -17.20 1.02
CA GLN A 76 -0.26 -18.65 0.80
C GLN A 76 0.99 -19.21 1.51
N GLY A 77 1.28 -18.71 2.72
CA GLY A 77 2.41 -19.19 3.54
C GLY A 77 3.78 -18.67 3.14
N ASN A 78 3.88 -17.67 2.23
CA ASN A 78 5.17 -17.08 1.87
C ASN A 78 5.71 -16.16 2.98
N THR A 79 6.62 -16.68 3.80
CA THR A 79 7.24 -15.95 4.92
C THR A 79 8.06 -14.74 4.45
N SER A 80 8.81 -14.83 3.36
CA SER A 80 9.65 -13.70 2.90
C SER A 80 8.79 -12.52 2.46
N ALA A 81 7.68 -12.79 1.76
CA ALA A 81 6.71 -11.76 1.41
C ALA A 81 6.03 -11.18 2.66
N LEU A 82 5.75 -12.02 3.66
CA LEU A 82 5.18 -11.57 4.93
C LEU A 82 6.11 -10.61 5.65
N MET A 83 7.41 -10.94 5.73
CA MET A 83 8.41 -10.09 6.37
C MET A 83 8.60 -8.77 5.60
N CYS A 84 8.58 -8.81 4.27
CA CYS A 84 8.61 -7.57 3.46
C CYS A 84 7.41 -6.66 3.75
N GLY A 85 6.21 -7.24 3.88
CA GLY A 85 5.02 -6.50 4.30
C GLY A 85 5.13 -5.97 5.73
N TYR A 86 5.63 -6.80 6.65
CA TYR A 86 5.83 -6.47 8.07
C TYR A 86 6.79 -5.30 8.26
N ASP A 87 7.94 -5.32 7.58
CA ASP A 87 8.93 -4.25 7.64
C ASP A 87 8.37 -2.91 7.13
N PHE A 88 7.40 -2.94 6.22
CA PHE A 88 6.79 -1.75 5.65
C PHE A 88 5.60 -1.21 6.47
N PHE A 89 4.64 -2.08 6.82
CA PHE A 89 3.40 -1.70 7.50
C PHE A 89 3.52 -1.69 9.03
N GLY A 90 4.37 -2.56 9.59
CA GLY A 90 4.40 -2.84 11.03
C GLY A 90 3.23 -3.70 11.51
N ALA A 91 3.37 -4.26 12.71
CA ALA A 91 2.41 -5.19 13.28
C ALA A 91 1.00 -4.61 13.42
N ASP A 92 0.87 -3.32 13.76
CA ASP A 92 -0.41 -2.66 14.02
C ASP A 92 -1.28 -2.47 12.77
N HIS A 93 -0.67 -2.59 11.58
CA HIS A 93 -1.33 -2.44 10.29
C HIS A 93 -1.49 -3.76 9.53
N MET A 94 -1.19 -4.89 10.16
CA MET A 94 -1.34 -6.22 9.56
C MET A 94 -2.51 -6.98 10.17
N LEU A 95 -3.29 -7.66 9.32
CA LEU A 95 -4.41 -8.49 9.74
C LEU A 95 -4.27 -9.91 9.20
N LEU A 96 -4.65 -10.90 10.01
CA LEU A 96 -4.71 -12.29 9.55
C LEU A 96 -5.73 -12.41 8.40
N GLY A 97 -5.23 -12.80 7.23
CA GLY A 97 -6.04 -13.06 6.04
C GLY A 97 -5.91 -14.50 5.61
N SER A 98 -7.04 -15.20 5.46
CA SER A 98 -7.06 -16.52 4.81
C SER A 98 -7.78 -16.40 3.47
N ARG A 99 -7.09 -16.72 2.37
CA ARG A 99 -7.75 -16.87 1.07
C ARG A 99 -8.33 -18.28 0.99
N VAL A 100 -9.59 -18.42 1.37
CA VAL A 100 -10.36 -19.63 1.10
C VAL A 100 -11.02 -19.46 -0.26
N LEU A 101 -10.86 -20.45 -1.15
CA LEU A 101 -11.59 -20.46 -2.42
C LEU A 101 -13.10 -20.46 -2.12
N PRO A 102 -13.92 -19.69 -2.83
CA PRO A 102 -15.36 -19.82 -2.71
C PRO A 102 -15.72 -21.28 -3.01
N ARG A 103 -16.25 -21.98 -2.02
CA ARG A 103 -16.87 -23.28 -2.27
C ARG A 103 -18.15 -22.97 -3.02
N VAL A 104 -18.22 -23.40 -4.27
CA VAL A 104 -19.51 -23.60 -4.93
C VAL A 104 -20.13 -24.78 -4.20
N VAL A 105 -21.16 -24.51 -3.40
CA VAL A 105 -22.00 -25.52 -2.76
C VAL A 105 -23.19 -25.79 -3.67
#